data_AF-A0A9D7TB64-F1
#
_entry.id   AF-A0A9D7TB64-F1
#
_cell.length_a   1.000
_cell.length_b   1.000
_cell.length_c   1.000
_cell.angle_alpha   90.00
_cell.angle_beta   90.00
_cell.angle_gamma   90.00
#
_symmetry.space_group_name_H-M   'P 1'
#
loop_
_entity.id
_entity.type
_entity.pdbx_description
1 polymer ?
#
loop_
_entity_poly.entity_id
_entity_poly.type
_entity_poly.pdbx_seq_one_letter_code
_entity_poly.pdbx_strand_id
1 'polypeptide(L)'
;MTGDPLPRRLLTEAVLAQLVAGQDVSLRVPDDDGQVFLEGRATEAGAIVLAQRRSDAVALGQDAVARMRWAFALVALVSVLVGWAVSRRMTTPLRRMAAAAGDLASGARDVAVPESGPAEVAAVGAALNELARSLAHSEARQREFLLSVSHDLRTPLTAISGYAESLADGVILRRAWPRSDGSSGPRPRAWTGSSRICSIWPVWMLTRSP
;
A
#
# COMPACT_ATOMS: atom_id res chain seq x y z
N MET A 1 -32.85 -25.03 55.76
CA MET A 1 -33.97 -24.07 55.77
C MET A 1 -34.11 -23.50 57.17
N THR A 2 -33.18 -22.62 57.54
CA THR A 2 -33.19 -21.96 58.84
C THR A 2 -33.69 -20.56 58.54
N GLY A 3 -34.97 -20.31 58.84
CA GLY A 3 -35.62 -19.04 58.54
C GLY A 3 -34.88 -17.89 59.21
N ASP A 4 -34.41 -16.95 58.41
CA ASP A 4 -33.84 -15.69 58.85
C ASP A 4 -34.84 -14.99 59.80
N PRO A 5 -34.45 -14.53 61.01
CA PRO A 5 -35.36 -13.88 61.97
C PRO A 5 -35.86 -12.49 61.52
N LEU A 6 -35.51 -12.06 60.30
CA LEU A 6 -35.88 -10.78 59.69
C LEU A 6 -37.36 -10.38 59.82
N PRO A 7 -38.39 -11.26 59.73
CA PRO A 7 -39.77 -10.78 59.76
C PRO A 7 -40.18 -10.20 61.13
N ARG A 8 -39.67 -10.72 62.25
CA ARG A 8 -40.18 -10.29 63.58
C ARG A 8 -39.72 -8.90 64.02
N ARG A 9 -38.54 -8.47 63.59
CA ARG A 9 -38.01 -7.14 63.97
C ARG A 9 -38.60 -6.01 63.13
N LEU A 10 -39.07 -6.32 61.93
CA LEU A 10 -39.62 -5.35 60.98
C LEU A 10 -41.15 -5.24 61.07
N LEU A 11 -41.81 -6.22 61.72
CA LEU A 11 -43.24 -6.21 62.03
C LEU A 11 -43.51 -5.39 63.30
N THR A 12 -43.50 -4.06 63.18
CA THR A 12 -43.94 -3.17 64.26
C THR A 12 -45.43 -3.39 64.56
N GLU A 13 -45.86 -3.22 65.81
CA GLU A 13 -47.28 -3.35 66.21
C GLU A 13 -48.22 -2.49 65.34
N ALA A 14 -47.75 -1.33 64.88
CA ALA A 14 -48.51 -0.48 63.95
C ALA A 14 -48.79 -1.15 62.59
N VAL A 15 -47.85 -1.94 62.08
CA VAL A 15 -48.00 -2.70 60.82
C VAL A 15 -48.96 -3.87 61.03
N LEU A 16 -48.84 -4.57 62.17
CA LEU A 16 -49.77 -5.64 62.52
C LEU A 16 -51.21 -5.12 62.69
N ALA A 17 -51.38 -3.97 63.36
CA ALA A 17 -52.69 -3.35 63.55
C ALA A 17 -53.34 -2.95 62.22
N GLN A 18 -52.55 -2.41 61.27
CA GLN A 18 -53.05 -2.07 59.93
C GLN A 18 -53.44 -3.31 59.12
N LEU A 19 -52.65 -4.39 59.18
CA LEU A 19 -52.94 -5.63 58.47
C LEU A 19 -54.16 -6.37 59.04
N VAL A 20 -54.32 -6.39 60.37
CA VAL A 20 -55.51 -6.97 61.04
C VAL A 20 -56.76 -6.12 60.79
N ALA A 21 -56.59 -4.80 60.61
CA ALA A 21 -57.66 -3.90 60.19
C ALA A 21 -58.04 -4.02 58.70
N GLY A 22 -57.42 -4.94 57.94
CA GLY A 22 -57.73 -5.18 56.54
C GLY A 22 -57.05 -4.21 55.57
N GLN A 23 -56.07 -3.41 56.02
CA GLN A 23 -55.36 -2.46 55.16
C GLN A 23 -54.09 -3.06 54.58
N ASP A 24 -53.86 -2.81 53.28
CA ASP A 24 -52.62 -3.17 52.60
C ASP A 24 -51.51 -2.18 52.99
N VAL A 25 -50.34 -2.71 53.35
CA VAL A 25 -49.20 -1.93 53.84
C VAL A 25 -48.01 -2.16 52.93
N SER A 26 -47.54 -1.10 52.25
CA SER A 26 -46.31 -1.10 51.48
C SER A 26 -45.33 -0.12 52.12
N LEU A 27 -44.35 -0.64 52.85
CA LEU A 27 -43.36 0.17 53.55
C LEU A 27 -41.95 -0.25 53.15
N ARG A 28 -41.07 0.74 53.06
CA ARG A 28 -39.63 0.53 52.90
C ARG A 28 -39.00 0.67 54.26
N VAL A 29 -38.45 -0.44 54.78
CA VAL A 29 -37.79 -0.41 56.08
C VAL A 29 -36.29 -0.52 55.84
N PRO A 30 -35.49 0.44 56.34
CA PRO A 30 -34.05 0.32 56.33
C PRO A 30 -33.63 -0.85 57.24
N ASP A 31 -32.77 -1.70 56.71
CA ASP A 31 -32.13 -2.85 57.37
C ASP A 31 -30.60 -2.63 57.33
N ASP A 32 -29.85 -3.31 58.18
CA ASP A 32 -28.39 -3.11 58.34
C ASP A 32 -27.61 -3.35 57.01
N ASP A 33 -28.15 -4.17 56.10
CA ASP A 33 -27.58 -4.51 54.79
C ASP A 33 -28.30 -3.87 53.58
N GLY A 34 -29.27 -2.95 53.81
CA GLY A 34 -29.95 -2.25 52.72
C GLY A 34 -31.45 -1.99 52.95
N GLN A 35 -32.17 -1.64 51.88
CA GLN A 35 -33.61 -1.35 51.96
C GLN A 35 -34.41 -2.63 51.71
N VAL A 36 -35.22 -3.04 52.69
CA VAL A 36 -36.17 -4.15 52.53
C VAL A 36 -37.54 -3.57 52.20
N PHE A 37 -38.14 -4.05 51.11
CA PHE A 37 -39.54 -3.75 50.81
C PHE A 37 -40.41 -4.76 51.53
N LEU A 38 -41.29 -4.27 52.39
CA LEU A 38 -42.34 -5.04 53.04
C LEU A 38 -43.64 -4.71 52.36
N GLU A 39 -44.23 -5.71 51.72
CA GLU A 39 -45.56 -5.65 51.15
C GLU A 39 -46.45 -6.64 51.90
N GLY A 40 -47.32 -6.11 52.76
CA GLY A 40 -48.32 -6.86 53.48
C GLY A 40 -49.67 -6.65 52.84
N ARG A 41 -50.32 -7.73 52.41
CA ARG A 41 -51.71 -7.71 51.93
C ARG A 41 -52.59 -8.46 52.91
N ALA A 42 -53.66 -7.81 53.36
CA ALA A 42 -54.65 -8.44 54.21
C ALA A 42 -55.54 -9.38 53.38
N THR A 43 -55.94 -10.51 53.93
CA THR A 43 -56.79 -11.53 53.29
C THR A 43 -57.87 -11.95 54.29
N GLU A 44 -59.01 -12.48 53.82
CA GLU A 44 -60.14 -12.82 54.69
C GLU A 44 -59.82 -13.87 55.79
N ALA A 45 -58.74 -14.63 55.63
CA ALA A 45 -58.28 -15.65 56.58
C ALA A 45 -56.99 -15.28 57.33
N GLY A 46 -56.43 -14.07 57.14
CA GLY A 46 -55.16 -13.66 57.75
C GLY A 46 -54.44 -12.55 56.97
N ALA A 47 -53.12 -12.45 57.12
CA ALA A 47 -52.31 -11.52 56.34
C ALA A 47 -51.10 -12.24 55.74
N ILE A 48 -50.78 -11.92 54.49
CA ILE A 48 -49.57 -12.40 53.82
C ILE A 48 -48.59 -11.24 53.74
N VAL A 49 -47.40 -11.42 54.31
CA VAL A 49 -46.33 -10.42 54.28
C VAL A 49 -45.19 -10.95 53.43
N LEU A 50 -44.90 -10.27 52.33
CA LEU A 50 -43.76 -10.50 51.47
C LEU A 50 -42.68 -9.50 51.85
N ALA A 51 -41.55 -10.01 52.33
CA ALA A 51 -40.34 -9.22 52.53
C ALA A 51 -39.37 -9.54 51.39
N GLN A 52 -39.20 -8.61 50.45
CA GLN A 52 -38.25 -8.79 49.34
C GLN A 52 -37.04 -7.86 49.53
N ARG A 53 -35.86 -8.46 49.71
CA ARG A 53 -34.58 -7.75 49.77
C ARG A 53 -34.18 -7.38 48.33
N ARG A 54 -34.24 -6.08 48.00
CA ARG A 54 -34.01 -5.57 46.63
C ARG A 54 -32.54 -5.70 46.19
N SER A 55 -31.60 -5.80 47.13
CA SER A 55 -30.16 -5.90 46.83
C SER A 55 -29.80 -7.16 46.06
N ASP A 56 -30.47 -8.29 46.26
CA ASP A 56 -30.14 -9.55 45.56
C ASP A 56 -30.57 -9.53 44.08
N ALA A 57 -31.69 -8.87 43.77
CA ALA A 57 -32.16 -8.69 42.40
C ALA A 57 -31.26 -7.73 41.59
N VAL A 58 -30.62 -6.76 42.25
CA VAL A 58 -29.73 -5.78 41.61
C VAL A 58 -28.27 -6.26 41.61
N ALA A 59 -27.84 -7.04 42.59
CA ALA A 59 -26.48 -7.60 42.68
C ALA A 59 -26.16 -8.53 41.49
N LEU A 60 -27.11 -9.38 41.11
CA LEU A 60 -27.00 -10.22 39.89
C LEU A 60 -26.83 -9.37 38.62
N GLY A 61 -27.51 -8.22 38.56
CA GLY A 61 -27.40 -7.27 37.45
C GLY A 61 -26.08 -6.51 37.43
N GLN A 62 -25.57 -6.09 38.59
CA GLN A 62 -24.34 -5.31 38.69
C GLN A 62 -23.09 -6.12 38.33
N ASP A 63 -23.02 -7.39 38.77
CA ASP A 63 -21.93 -8.28 38.38
C ASP A 63 -21.97 -8.60 36.87
N ALA A 64 -23.18 -8.80 36.33
CA ALA A 64 -23.36 -9.01 34.90
C ALA A 64 -22.93 -7.77 34.09
N VAL A 65 -23.32 -6.57 34.51
CA VAL A 65 -22.93 -5.31 33.85
C VAL A 65 -21.43 -5.06 33.96
N ALA A 66 -20.80 -5.34 35.10
CA ALA A 66 -19.36 -5.20 35.29
C ALA A 66 -18.59 -6.14 34.34
N ARG A 67 -18.99 -7.42 34.26
CA ARG A 67 -18.39 -8.38 33.32
C ARG A 67 -18.58 -7.96 31.86
N MET A 68 -19.77 -7.48 31.51
CA MET A 68 -20.07 -6.98 30.17
C MET A 68 -19.18 -5.80 29.78
N ARG A 69 -18.96 -4.84 30.70
CA ARG A 69 -18.07 -3.69 30.47
C ARG A 69 -16.64 -4.13 30.20
N TRP A 70 -16.11 -5.08 30.96
CA TRP A 70 -14.77 -5.62 30.73
C TRP A 70 -14.68 -6.39 29.41
N ALA A 71 -15.70 -7.18 29.06
CA ALA A 71 -15.76 -7.86 27.78
C ALA A 71 -15.73 -6.87 26.60
N PHE A 72 -16.54 -5.81 26.65
CA PHE A 72 -16.53 -4.76 25.63
C PHE A 72 -15.20 -4.02 25.57
N ALA A 73 -14.62 -3.67 26.73
CA ALA A 73 -13.31 -3.02 26.79
C ALA A 73 -12.22 -3.88 26.15
N LEU A 74 -12.23 -5.19 26.40
CA LEU A 74 -11.30 -6.14 25.79
C LEU A 74 -11.47 -6.21 24.27
N VAL A 75 -12.70 -6.36 23.78
CA VAL A 75 -12.99 -6.41 22.34
C VAL A 75 -12.59 -5.11 21.65
N ALA A 76 -12.87 -3.96 22.27
CA ALA A 76 -12.46 -2.65 21.75
C ALA A 76 -10.94 -2.52 21.68
N LEU A 77 -10.23 -2.93 22.74
CA LEU A 77 -8.77 -2.93 22.78
C LEU A 77 -8.18 -3.83 21.68
N VAL A 78 -8.68 -5.07 21.54
CA VAL A 78 -8.22 -5.99 20.50
C VAL A 78 -8.50 -5.43 19.11
N SER A 79 -9.67 -4.84 18.87
CA SER A 79 -10.03 -4.24 17.59
C SER A 79 -9.09 -3.09 17.21
N VAL A 80 -8.75 -2.22 18.17
CA VAL A 80 -7.78 -1.13 17.96
C VAL A 80 -6.39 -1.69 17.67
N LEU A 81 -5.93 -2.70 18.42
CA LEU A 81 -4.63 -3.33 18.19
C LEU A 81 -4.54 -3.99 16.81
N VAL A 82 -5.56 -4.72 16.40
CA VAL A 82 -5.64 -5.36 15.08
C VAL A 82 -5.67 -4.30 13.98
N GLY A 83 -6.54 -3.29 14.10
CA GLY A 83 -6.63 -2.20 13.13
C GLY A 83 -5.31 -1.45 12.97
N TRP A 84 -4.63 -1.16 14.08
CA TRP A 84 -3.31 -0.52 14.08
C TRP A 84 -2.24 -1.42 13.45
N ALA A 85 -2.23 -2.72 13.77
CA ALA A 85 -1.28 -3.67 13.19
C ALA A 85 -1.47 -3.82 11.68
N VAL A 86 -2.70 -3.94 11.20
CA VAL A 86 -3.04 -4.02 9.77
C VAL A 86 -2.65 -2.72 9.06
N SER A 87 -3.03 -1.57 9.62
CA SER A 87 -2.66 -0.26 9.07
C SER A 87 -1.14 -0.13 8.93
N ARG A 88 -0.37 -0.48 9.96
CA ARG A 88 1.10 -0.45 9.89
C ARG A 88 1.66 -1.43 8.85
N ARG A 89 1.07 -2.63 8.71
CA ARG A 89 1.54 -3.65 7.75
C ARG A 89 1.21 -3.34 6.29
N MET A 90 0.21 -2.52 6.01
CA MET A 90 -0.14 -2.13 4.64
C MET A 90 0.31 -0.72 4.27
N THR A 91 0.02 0.28 5.10
CA THR A 91 0.28 1.69 4.76
C THR A 91 1.78 2.01 4.76
N THR A 92 2.56 1.43 5.67
CA THR A 92 4.00 1.68 5.75
C THR A 92 4.75 1.23 4.48
N PRO A 93 4.61 -0.02 4.00
CA PRO A 93 5.30 -0.44 2.78
C PRO A 93 4.79 0.31 1.54
N LEU A 94 3.50 0.61 1.44
CA LEU A 94 2.97 1.39 0.31
C LEU A 94 3.58 2.79 0.22
N ARG A 95 3.76 3.49 1.36
CA ARG A 95 4.45 4.79 1.39
C ARG A 95 5.92 4.67 0.98
N ARG A 96 6.59 3.59 1.35
CA ARG A 96 7.99 3.35 0.93
C ARG A 96 8.09 3.08 -0.57
N MET A 97 7.17 2.30 -1.13
CA MET A 97 7.11 2.06 -2.57
C MET A 97 6.83 3.35 -3.35
N ALA A 98 5.92 4.19 -2.85
CA ALA A 98 5.64 5.49 -3.46
C ALA A 98 6.87 6.41 -3.43
N ALA A 99 7.62 6.44 -2.32
CA ALA A 99 8.88 7.18 -2.24
C ALA A 99 9.92 6.63 -3.23
N ALA A 100 10.14 5.31 -3.24
CA ALA A 100 11.06 4.65 -4.16
C ALA A 100 10.71 4.92 -5.63
N ALA A 101 9.43 4.88 -6.00
CA ALA A 101 8.97 5.22 -7.34
C ALA A 101 9.26 6.70 -7.69
N GLY A 102 9.11 7.61 -6.72
CA GLY A 102 9.51 9.00 -6.86
C GLY A 102 11.02 9.16 -7.09
N ASP A 103 11.84 8.41 -6.34
CA ASP A 103 13.29 8.41 -6.51
C ASP A 103 13.69 7.89 -7.90
N LEU A 104 13.06 6.79 -8.37
CA LEU A 104 13.24 6.28 -9.74
C LEU A 104 12.91 7.34 -10.80
N ALA A 105 11.78 8.04 -10.62
CA ALA A 105 11.34 9.11 -11.52
C ALA A 105 12.29 10.32 -11.51
N SER A 106 12.96 10.58 -10.39
CA SER A 106 13.99 11.63 -10.28
C SER A 106 15.34 11.24 -10.91
N GLY A 107 15.48 9.99 -11.35
CA GLY A 107 16.69 9.46 -12.00
C GLY A 107 17.58 8.64 -11.08
N ALA A 108 17.19 8.37 -9.83
CA ALA A 108 17.93 7.46 -8.96
C ALA A 108 17.69 6.01 -9.39
N ARG A 109 18.76 5.23 -9.59
CA ARG A 109 18.67 3.84 -10.09
C ARG A 109 19.22 2.79 -9.15
N ASP A 110 19.80 3.22 -8.04
CA ASP A 110 20.27 2.34 -6.97
C ASP A 110 19.24 2.29 -5.82
N VAL A 111 17.97 2.15 -6.19
CA VAL A 111 16.86 2.10 -5.24
C VAL A 111 16.46 0.65 -5.03
N ALA A 112 16.53 0.19 -3.78
CA ALA A 112 16.16 -1.15 -3.38
C ALA A 112 14.92 -1.12 -2.47
N VAL A 113 13.83 -1.74 -2.92
CA VAL A 113 12.61 -1.89 -2.13
C VAL A 113 12.61 -3.25 -1.43
N PRO A 114 12.30 -3.31 -0.12
CA PRO A 114 12.18 -4.57 0.60
C PRO A 114 11.06 -5.46 0.03
N GLU A 115 11.39 -6.69 -0.33
CA GLU A 115 10.46 -7.70 -0.86
C GLU A 115 9.84 -8.56 0.24
N SER A 116 9.46 -7.92 1.35
CA SER A 116 8.98 -8.57 2.56
C SER A 116 7.60 -8.08 2.94
N GLY A 117 6.73 -8.98 3.43
CA GLY A 117 5.37 -8.65 3.85
C GLY A 117 4.34 -9.59 3.22
N PRO A 118 3.06 -9.17 3.14
CA PRO A 118 2.06 -9.88 2.35
C PRO A 118 2.54 -10.12 0.92
N ALA A 119 2.11 -11.22 0.30
CA ALA A 119 2.60 -11.64 -1.02
C ALA A 119 2.40 -10.56 -2.09
N GLU A 120 1.28 -9.84 -2.05
CA GLU A 120 0.93 -8.76 -2.95
C GLU A 120 1.89 -7.57 -2.80
N VAL A 121 2.27 -7.26 -1.57
CA VAL A 121 3.24 -6.18 -1.26
C VAL A 121 4.64 -6.59 -1.74
N ALA A 122 5.07 -7.82 -1.42
CA ALA A 122 6.36 -8.33 -1.88
C ALA A 122 6.46 -8.35 -3.42
N ALA A 123 5.40 -8.76 -4.11
CA ALA A 123 5.35 -8.78 -5.57
C ALA A 123 5.52 -7.38 -6.19
N VAL A 124 4.88 -6.35 -5.62
CA VAL A 124 5.06 -4.97 -6.08
C VAL A 124 6.50 -4.49 -5.83
N GLY A 125 7.09 -4.84 -4.68
CA GLY A 125 8.49 -4.54 -4.37
C GLY A 125 9.45 -5.14 -5.40
N ALA A 126 9.27 -6.43 -5.72
CA ALA A 126 10.06 -7.12 -6.72
C ALA A 126 9.92 -6.50 -8.12
N ALA A 127 8.69 -6.13 -8.52
CA ALA A 127 8.44 -5.47 -9.79
C ALA A 127 9.13 -4.09 -9.88
N LEU A 128 9.16 -3.32 -8.78
CA LEU A 128 9.84 -2.02 -8.75
C LEU A 128 11.37 -2.18 -8.85
N ASN A 129 11.93 -3.20 -8.20
CA ASN A 129 13.35 -3.53 -8.29
C ASN A 129 13.75 -3.97 -9.72
N GLU A 130 12.90 -4.78 -10.38
CA GLU A 130 13.09 -5.13 -11.80
C GLU A 130 13.07 -3.89 -12.70
N LEU A 131 12.11 -2.99 -12.48
CA LEU A 131 12.03 -1.73 -13.21
C LEU A 131 13.30 -0.88 -13.03
N ALA A 132 13.80 -0.74 -11.80
CA ALA A 132 15.03 -0.01 -11.51
C ALA A 132 16.22 -0.59 -12.30
N ARG A 133 16.38 -1.92 -12.27
CA ARG A 133 17.45 -2.63 -13.00
C ARG A 133 17.33 -2.45 -14.52
N SER A 134 16.13 -2.60 -15.07
CA SER A 134 15.88 -2.44 -16.51
C SER A 134 16.23 -1.04 -16.99
N LEU A 135 15.82 -0.02 -16.24
CA LEU A 135 16.05 1.38 -16.59
C LEU A 135 17.54 1.75 -16.46
N ALA A 136 18.22 1.27 -15.41
CA ALA A 136 19.68 1.40 -15.28
C ALA A 136 20.42 0.78 -16.47
N HIS A 137 20.01 -0.43 -16.87
CA HIS A 137 20.62 -1.14 -17.99
C HIS A 137 20.37 -0.43 -19.33
N SER A 138 19.17 0.11 -19.54
CA SER A 138 18.84 0.87 -20.75
C SER A 138 19.69 2.13 -20.87
N GLU A 139 19.86 2.89 -19.79
CA GLU A 139 20.68 4.09 -19.78
C GLU A 139 22.17 3.79 -19.95
N ALA A 140 22.67 2.71 -19.34
CA ALA A 140 24.04 2.27 -19.53
C ALA A 140 24.33 1.98 -21.00
N ARG A 141 23.43 1.26 -21.69
CA ARG A 141 23.55 0.99 -23.14
C ARG A 141 23.50 2.26 -23.98
N GLN A 142 22.62 3.21 -23.63
CA GLN A 142 22.56 4.49 -24.32
C GLN A 142 23.88 5.27 -24.17
N ARG A 143 24.46 5.29 -22.96
CA ARG A 143 25.76 5.96 -22.71
C ARG A 143 26.89 5.29 -23.51
N GLU A 144 26.96 3.97 -23.48
CA GLU A 144 27.95 3.19 -24.23
C GLU A 144 27.86 3.50 -25.74
N PHE A 145 26.65 3.51 -26.29
CA PHE A 145 26.41 3.86 -27.68
C PHE A 145 26.88 5.27 -28.02
N LEU A 146 26.53 6.26 -27.19
CA LEU A 146 26.95 7.65 -27.40
C LEU A 146 28.48 7.81 -27.33
N LEU A 147 29.14 7.08 -26.44
CA LEU A 147 30.61 7.08 -26.34
C LEU A 147 31.25 6.45 -27.57
N SER A 148 30.76 5.29 -28.02
CA SER A 148 31.25 4.60 -29.22
C SER A 148 31.09 5.48 -30.46
N VAL A 149 29.90 6.05 -30.68
CA VAL A 149 29.64 6.91 -31.84
C VAL A 149 30.51 8.17 -31.79
N SER A 150 30.70 8.77 -30.61
CA SER A 150 31.58 9.95 -30.48
C SER A 150 33.03 9.64 -30.84
N HIS A 151 33.51 8.45 -30.48
CA HIS A 151 34.85 7.99 -30.83
C HIS A 151 34.98 7.78 -32.34
N ASP A 152 34.01 7.09 -32.95
CA ASP A 152 34.04 6.74 -34.37
C ASP A 152 33.87 7.97 -35.27
N LEU A 153 33.10 8.98 -34.84
CA LEU A 153 32.94 10.23 -35.57
C LEU A 153 34.14 11.17 -35.46
N ARG A 154 34.95 11.08 -34.40
CA ARG A 154 36.13 11.95 -34.21
C ARG A 154 37.13 11.78 -35.35
N THR A 155 37.43 10.55 -35.74
CA THR A 155 38.42 10.22 -36.79
C THR A 155 38.09 10.84 -38.16
N PRO A 156 36.90 10.65 -38.75
CA PRO A 156 36.56 11.24 -40.04
C PRO A 156 36.44 12.78 -39.96
N LEU A 157 35.97 13.33 -38.85
CA LEU A 157 35.94 14.79 -38.65
C LEU A 157 37.34 15.38 -38.64
N THR A 158 38.27 14.77 -37.91
CA THR A 158 39.68 15.20 -37.92
C THR A 158 40.30 15.11 -39.30
N ALA A 159 39.98 14.08 -40.09
CA ALA A 159 40.45 13.97 -41.48
C ALA A 159 39.90 15.11 -42.37
N ILE A 160 38.59 15.38 -42.31
CA ILE A 160 37.95 16.47 -43.08
C ILE A 160 38.54 17.83 -42.68
N SER A 161 38.69 18.08 -41.37
CA SER A 161 39.32 19.30 -40.87
C SER A 161 40.78 19.44 -41.34
N GLY A 162 41.57 18.37 -41.30
CA GLY A 162 42.95 18.39 -41.79
C GLY A 162 43.05 18.68 -43.30
N TYR A 163 42.13 18.17 -44.11
CA TYR A 163 42.05 18.54 -45.53
C TYR A 163 41.67 20.00 -45.74
N ALA A 164 40.69 20.52 -44.99
CA ALA A 164 40.29 21.92 -45.07
C ALA A 164 41.44 22.87 -44.68
N GLU A 165 42.21 22.52 -43.66
CA GLU A 165 43.37 23.29 -43.21
C GLU A 165 44.50 23.26 -44.25
N SER A 166 44.78 22.09 -44.85
CA SER A 166 45.74 21.97 -45.94
C SER A 166 45.35 22.76 -47.21
N LEU A 167 44.05 22.87 -47.50
CA LEU A 167 43.52 23.73 -48.56
C LEU A 167 43.70 25.21 -48.22
N ALA A 168 43.39 25.61 -46.97
CA ALA A 168 43.53 26.98 -46.50
C ALA A 168 45.00 27.45 -46.50
N ASP A 169 45.93 26.58 -46.14
CA ASP A 169 47.38 26.84 -46.16
C ASP A 169 47.99 26.83 -47.57
N GLY A 170 47.19 26.56 -48.62
CA GLY A 170 47.65 26.57 -50.01
C GLY A 170 48.60 25.43 -50.39
N VAL A 171 48.77 24.44 -49.50
CA VAL A 171 49.70 23.30 -49.70
C VAL A 171 49.27 22.42 -50.87
N ILE A 172 47.95 22.27 -51.10
CA ILE A 172 47.39 21.40 -52.15
C ILE A 172 47.43 22.08 -53.54
N LEU A 173 47.34 23.42 -53.61
CA LEU A 173 47.37 24.16 -54.87
C LEU A 173 48.77 24.22 -55.51
N ARG A 174 49.80 23.75 -54.82
CA ARG A 174 51.20 23.79 -55.30
C ARG A 174 51.57 22.63 -56.23
N ARG A 175 50.75 21.57 -56.32
CA ARG A 175 50.92 20.50 -57.33
C ARG A 175 50.18 20.90 -58.60
N ALA A 176 50.97 21.34 -59.59
CA ALA A 176 50.54 21.82 -60.89
C ALA A 176 49.44 20.95 -61.54
N TRP A 177 48.32 21.58 -61.88
CA TRP A 177 47.38 21.07 -62.87
C TRP A 177 48.09 21.02 -64.24
N PRO A 178 48.20 19.87 -64.93
CA PRO A 178 48.77 19.83 -66.27
C PRO A 178 47.85 20.63 -67.19
N ARG A 179 48.36 21.72 -67.78
CA ARG A 179 47.68 22.38 -68.88
C ARG A 179 47.51 21.35 -69.99
N SER A 180 46.28 20.93 -70.26
CA SER A 180 45.95 20.20 -71.48
C SER A 180 46.11 21.17 -72.65
N ASP A 181 47.29 21.17 -73.25
CA ASP A 181 47.49 21.72 -74.57
C ASP A 181 46.69 20.88 -75.56
N GLY A 182 45.87 21.56 -76.37
CA GLY A 182 44.92 20.94 -77.28
C GLY A 182 45.59 20.26 -78.46
N SER A 183 46.19 19.09 -78.24
CA SER A 183 46.59 18.20 -79.32
C SER A 183 45.73 16.93 -79.33
N SER A 184 45.21 16.66 -80.51
CA SER A 184 44.29 15.58 -80.87
C SER A 184 44.87 14.19 -80.56
N GLY A 185 44.38 13.57 -79.49
CA GLY A 185 44.54 12.14 -79.22
C GLY A 185 43.42 11.30 -79.87
N PRO A 186 43.68 10.05 -80.31
CA PRO A 186 42.69 9.24 -81.00
C PRO A 186 41.49 8.89 -80.10
N ARG A 187 40.28 8.97 -80.67
CA ARG A 187 39.03 8.63 -80.00
C ARG A 187 39.05 7.18 -79.50
N PRO A 188 38.54 6.89 -78.28
CA PRO A 188 38.40 5.52 -77.80
C PRO A 188 37.39 4.77 -78.68
N ARG A 189 37.75 3.54 -79.03
CA ARG A 189 36.94 2.66 -79.88
C ARG A 189 35.60 2.36 -79.22
N ALA A 190 34.58 2.30 -80.06
CA ALA A 190 33.22 1.94 -79.71
C ALA A 190 33.17 0.62 -78.92
N TRP A 191 32.58 0.68 -77.74
CA TRP A 191 32.09 -0.48 -77.00
C TRP A 191 30.91 -1.07 -77.79
N THR A 192 31.16 -2.13 -78.56
CA THR A 192 30.10 -3.01 -79.06
C THR A 192 29.83 -4.10 -78.04
N GLY A 193 28.55 -4.33 -77.77
CA GLY A 193 28.05 -4.99 -76.59
C GLY A 193 28.52 -6.42 -76.31
N SER A 194 28.52 -6.72 -75.01
CA SER A 194 28.27 -8.06 -74.47
C SER A 194 27.55 -7.85 -73.14
N SER A 195 26.23 -7.75 -73.21
CA SER A 195 25.31 -7.94 -72.10
C SER A 195 25.45 -9.38 -71.61
N ARG A 196 26.20 -9.58 -70.52
CA ARG A 196 26.11 -10.77 -69.67
C ARG A 196 26.76 -10.51 -68.31
N ILE A 197 25.90 -10.53 -67.30
CA ILE A 197 26.15 -11.08 -65.95
C ILE A 197 27.07 -10.24 -65.03
N CYS A 198 26.45 -9.47 -64.14
CA CYS A 198 26.57 -9.73 -62.70
C CYS A 198 25.46 -9.00 -61.94
N SER A 199 24.29 -9.63 -61.89
CA SER A 199 23.21 -9.34 -60.96
C SER A 199 23.52 -10.03 -59.62
N ILE A 200 24.11 -9.31 -58.67
CA ILE A 200 24.07 -9.68 -57.25
C ILE A 200 23.72 -8.40 -56.48
N TRP A 201 22.41 -8.16 -56.37
CA TRP A 201 21.79 -7.30 -55.38
C TRP A 201 20.87 -8.20 -54.55
N PRO A 202 20.98 -8.26 -53.21
CA PRO A 202 20.05 -9.01 -52.40
C PRO A 202 18.76 -8.21 -52.20
N VAL A 203 17.71 -8.75 -52.80
CA VAL A 203 16.28 -8.73 -52.44
C VAL A 203 16.00 -8.17 -51.03
N TRP A 204 15.45 -6.96 -50.98
CA TRP A 204 14.59 -6.46 -49.91
C TRP A 204 13.34 -5.90 -50.58
N MET A 205 12.22 -6.62 -50.56
CA MET A 205 10.86 -6.07 -50.54
C MET A 205 9.80 -7.17 -50.44
N LEU A 206 8.94 -7.00 -49.43
CA LEU A 206 7.51 -7.35 -49.38
C LEU A 206 7.06 -8.79 -49.66
N THR A 207 6.61 -9.45 -48.58
CA THR A 207 5.34 -10.19 -48.59
C THR A 207 4.50 -9.79 -47.38
N ARG A 208 3.56 -8.90 -47.64
CA ARG A 208 2.29 -8.72 -46.92
C ARG A 208 1.35 -9.85 -47.38
N SER A 209 0.55 -10.43 -46.49
CA SER A 209 -0.83 -10.96 -46.70
C SER A 209 -1.15 -12.07 -45.68
N PRO A 210 -2.42 -12.32 -45.35
CA PRO A 210 -3.55 -11.41 -45.14
C PRO A 210 -3.93 -11.28 -43.65
#